data_AF-A0A958BZL0-F1
#
_entry.id   AF-A0A958BZL0-F1
#
_cell.length_a   1.000
_cell.length_b   1.000
_cell.length_c   1.000
_cell.angle_alpha   90.00
_cell.angle_beta   90.00
_cell.angle_gamma   90.00
#
_symmetry.space_group_name_H-M   'P 1'
#
loop_
_entity.id
_entity.type
_entity.pdbx_description
1 polymer ?
#
loop_
_entity_poly.entity_id
_entity_poly.type
_entity_poly.pdbx_seq_one_letter_code
_entity_poly.pdbx_strand_id
1 'polypeptide(L)'
;TASPANDTISPLWALGASVTLQSIHGTRTLPFKEFFLGVRKTARQPNEMVVDISFPAMTSHQVGTFLKLGLRRFQAISVVNVAVVLSMFGDTVTEAKIALGSVSPTIVRAEDAERFLTGKVLTKDVLIHAGELAAQTVAPISDVRGSAEYRRYMVSTLTQHALEALAEGTEADTMPPRPVMLWGHTDGHFVNHLSQPPRVTHTEIGDEPIEFYINGQPHTFRGGNGKTLLRLLRENANLTGTKEGCAEGECGACTVILDGIAVMSCLVPAPRAHHSQVITIEGLAQDGDLHPVQQAFIEEGAVQCGYCTPGFIMSGASLLDECPEPTLDEMKQAITGNLCRCTGYYKILQALELAAKRQQQNTE
;
A
#
# COMPACT_ATOMS: atom_id res chain seq x y z
N THR A 1 -2.88 12.03 -8.08
CA THR A 1 -3.43 11.70 -9.42
C THR A 1 -4.91 12.03 -9.58
N ALA A 2 -5.73 12.02 -8.51
CA ALA A 2 -7.17 12.34 -8.58
C ALA A 2 -7.91 11.54 -9.67
N SER A 3 -7.57 10.26 -9.79
CA SER A 3 -8.26 9.36 -10.71
C SER A 3 -9.56 8.89 -10.06
N PRO A 4 -10.70 8.95 -10.77
CA PRO A 4 -11.96 8.40 -10.24
C PRO A 4 -11.89 6.87 -10.05
N ALA A 5 -11.00 6.18 -10.76
CA ALA A 5 -10.82 4.73 -10.65
C ALA A 5 -9.77 4.31 -9.61
N ASN A 6 -9.28 5.24 -8.78
CA ASN A 6 -8.36 4.90 -7.70
C ASN A 6 -9.10 4.16 -6.57
N ASP A 7 -8.44 3.17 -5.98
CA ASP A 7 -9.04 2.30 -4.97
C ASP A 7 -8.89 2.83 -3.55
N THR A 8 -7.87 3.63 -3.29
CA THR A 8 -7.55 4.12 -1.94
C THR A 8 -8.40 5.34 -1.56
N ILE A 9 -8.78 6.18 -2.51
CA ILE A 9 -9.53 7.41 -2.21
C ILE A 9 -10.93 7.09 -1.65
N SER A 10 -11.64 6.05 -2.14
CA SER A 10 -12.97 5.69 -1.64
C SER A 10 -13.00 5.33 -0.15
N PRO A 11 -12.21 4.35 0.36
CA PRO A 11 -12.20 4.01 1.78
C PRO A 11 -11.72 5.17 2.63
N LEU A 12 -10.69 5.92 2.21
CA LEU A 12 -10.22 7.10 2.94
C LEU A 12 -11.29 8.18 3.03
N TRP A 13 -12.07 8.41 1.98
CA TRP A 13 -13.18 9.36 2.04
C TRP A 13 -14.30 8.87 2.95
N ALA A 14 -14.63 7.57 2.90
CA ALA A 14 -15.61 6.99 3.84
C ALA A 14 -15.16 7.14 5.30
N LEU A 15 -13.85 7.03 5.57
CA LEU A 15 -13.25 7.24 6.89
C LEU A 15 -13.18 8.72 7.30
N GLY A 16 -13.41 9.68 6.39
CA GLY A 16 -13.33 11.10 6.68
C GLY A 16 -11.91 11.67 6.61
N ALA A 17 -11.09 11.17 5.69
CA ALA A 17 -9.71 11.59 5.52
C ALA A 17 -9.54 13.05 5.09
N SER A 18 -8.36 13.58 5.42
CA SER A 18 -7.85 14.89 4.99
C SER A 18 -6.46 14.75 4.38
N VAL A 19 -6.09 15.71 3.53
CA VAL A 19 -4.79 15.80 2.87
C VAL A 19 -4.07 17.04 3.38
N THR A 20 -2.82 16.87 3.82
CA THR A 20 -1.95 17.99 4.20
C THR A 20 -1.02 18.34 3.04
N LEU A 21 -1.04 19.61 2.69
CA LEU A 21 -0.24 20.22 1.64
C LEU A 21 0.82 21.10 2.28
N GLN A 22 2.05 21.00 1.79
CA GLN A 22 3.15 21.86 2.19
C GLN A 22 3.69 22.63 0.99
N SER A 23 4.01 23.90 1.21
CA SER A 23 4.71 24.79 0.27
C SER A 23 5.88 25.46 0.97
N ILE A 24 6.63 26.28 0.22
CA ILE A 24 7.66 27.16 0.77
C ILE A 24 7.10 28.26 1.69
N HIS A 25 5.79 28.50 1.67
CA HIS A 25 5.12 29.55 2.45
C HIS A 25 4.36 29.03 3.67
N GLY A 26 4.30 27.71 3.86
CA GLY A 26 3.59 27.10 4.98
C GLY A 26 2.83 25.84 4.60
N THR A 27 1.99 25.40 5.54
CA THR A 27 1.24 24.15 5.48
C THR A 27 -0.25 24.41 5.63
N ARG A 28 -1.08 23.66 4.90
CA ARG A 28 -2.54 23.65 5.10
C ARG A 28 -3.11 22.25 4.92
N THR A 29 -4.23 21.98 5.57
CA THR A 29 -4.93 20.69 5.51
C THR A 29 -6.32 20.90 4.92
N LEU A 30 -6.69 20.04 3.98
CA LEU A 30 -8.00 20.08 3.31
C LEU A 30 -8.69 18.71 3.45
N PRO A 31 -10.00 18.67 3.75
CA PRO A 31 -10.76 17.43 3.66
C PRO A 31 -10.83 16.94 2.21
N PHE A 32 -11.04 15.63 2.00
CA PHE A 32 -11.06 15.03 0.65
C PHE A 32 -12.06 15.71 -0.31
N LYS A 33 -13.24 16.11 0.21
CA LYS A 33 -14.28 16.83 -0.56
C LYS A 33 -13.78 18.16 -1.15
N GLU A 34 -12.86 18.84 -0.46
CA GLU A 34 -12.28 20.10 -0.92
C GLU A 34 -11.01 19.89 -1.75
N PHE A 35 -10.30 18.78 -1.54
CA PHE A 35 -9.07 18.49 -2.25
C PHE A 35 -9.29 17.97 -3.68
N PHE A 36 -10.26 17.08 -3.89
CA PHE A 36 -10.54 16.47 -5.20
C PHE A 36 -11.60 17.26 -5.97
N LEU A 37 -11.15 18.04 -6.96
CA LEU A 37 -12.00 18.99 -7.69
C LEU A 37 -12.53 18.46 -9.04
N GLY A 38 -12.07 17.28 -9.47
CA GLY A 38 -12.42 16.70 -10.77
C GLY A 38 -11.44 15.62 -11.22
N VAL A 39 -11.69 15.06 -12.41
CA VAL A 39 -10.80 14.08 -13.05
C VAL A 39 -9.41 14.69 -13.21
N ARG A 40 -8.41 14.11 -12.53
CA ARG A 40 -7.01 14.59 -12.53
C ARG A 40 -6.85 16.05 -12.08
N LYS A 41 -7.83 16.60 -11.35
CA LYS A 41 -7.82 17.98 -10.84
C LYS A 41 -7.89 17.99 -9.32
N THR A 42 -6.92 18.66 -8.69
CA THR A 42 -6.80 18.80 -7.24
C THR A 42 -6.77 20.28 -6.84
N ALA A 43 -7.02 20.58 -5.56
CA ALA A 43 -6.89 21.92 -4.99
C ALA A 43 -5.44 22.39 -4.74
N ARG A 44 -4.46 21.57 -5.14
CA ARG A 44 -3.02 21.85 -5.05
C ARG A 44 -2.64 23.08 -5.88
N GLN A 45 -1.97 24.04 -5.26
CA GLN A 45 -1.40 25.23 -5.89
C GLN A 45 -0.01 24.95 -6.48
N PRO A 46 0.52 25.84 -7.34
CA PRO A 46 1.94 25.81 -7.70
C PRO A 46 2.83 25.77 -6.44
N ASN A 47 3.88 24.96 -6.46
CA ASN A 47 4.82 24.75 -5.35
C ASN A 47 4.27 24.03 -4.11
N GLU A 48 3.04 23.50 -4.14
CA GLU A 48 2.54 22.62 -3.10
C GLU A 48 2.85 21.14 -3.39
N MET A 49 3.15 20.39 -2.34
CA MET A 49 3.27 18.93 -2.34
C MET A 49 2.37 18.32 -1.28
N VAL A 50 1.77 17.16 -1.59
CA VAL A 50 1.09 16.35 -0.57
C VAL A 50 2.16 15.74 0.32
N VAL A 51 2.10 16.02 1.62
CA VAL A 51 3.08 15.54 2.60
C VAL A 51 2.47 14.58 3.62
N ASP A 52 1.15 14.57 3.77
CA ASP A 52 0.46 13.67 4.70
C ASP A 52 -0.99 13.42 4.27
N ILE A 53 -1.52 12.27 4.68
CA ILE A 53 -2.93 11.90 4.60
C ILE A 53 -3.31 11.32 5.96
N SER A 54 -4.28 11.93 6.63
CA SER A 54 -4.74 11.51 7.95
C SER A 54 -6.24 11.26 7.95
N PHE A 55 -6.68 10.31 8.77
CA PHE A 55 -8.09 9.99 8.99
C PHE A 55 -8.29 9.54 10.44
N PRO A 56 -9.51 9.72 11.00
CA PRO A 56 -9.85 9.18 12.30
C PRO A 56 -9.75 7.65 12.32
N ALA A 57 -9.14 7.09 13.36
CA ALA A 57 -9.21 5.66 13.62
C ALA A 57 -10.68 5.25 13.85
N MET A 58 -11.07 4.09 13.35
CA MET A 58 -12.40 3.55 13.62
C MET A 58 -12.54 3.23 15.11
N THR A 59 -13.71 3.55 15.66
CA THR A 59 -14.06 3.19 17.04
C THR A 59 -14.60 1.76 17.12
N SER A 60 -14.73 1.22 18.35
CA SER A 60 -15.35 -0.10 18.58
C SER A 60 -16.83 -0.18 18.18
N HIS A 61 -17.46 0.95 17.87
CA HIS A 61 -18.85 1.03 17.40
C HIS A 61 -18.95 1.22 15.89
N GLN A 62 -17.81 1.20 15.19
CA GLN A 62 -17.77 1.36 13.75
C GLN A 62 -17.35 0.07 13.07
N VAL A 63 -18.06 -0.26 12.00
CA VAL A 63 -17.75 -1.37 11.10
C VAL A 63 -17.60 -0.82 9.69
N GLY A 64 -16.74 -1.43 8.89
CA GLY A 64 -16.52 -0.96 7.54
C GLY A 64 -15.91 -1.99 6.62
N THR A 65 -16.22 -1.88 5.33
CA THR A 65 -15.73 -2.78 4.29
C THR A 65 -15.47 -2.03 2.98
N PHE A 66 -14.60 -2.61 2.15
CA PHE A 66 -14.29 -2.11 0.82
C PHE A 66 -14.41 -3.27 -0.18
N LEU A 67 -15.31 -3.11 -1.15
CA LEU A 67 -15.49 -4.08 -2.23
C LEU A 67 -15.04 -3.48 -3.56
N LYS A 68 -14.26 -4.28 -4.30
CA LYS A 68 -13.72 -3.93 -5.62
C LYS A 68 -14.16 -4.93 -6.67
N LEU A 69 -14.75 -4.42 -7.74
CA LEU A 69 -14.99 -5.17 -8.96
C LEU A 69 -13.95 -4.80 -10.02
N GLY A 70 -13.16 -5.78 -10.45
CA GLY A 70 -12.27 -5.69 -11.60
C GLY A 70 -12.53 -6.81 -12.60
N LEU A 71 -12.01 -6.67 -13.82
CA LEU A 71 -12.14 -7.70 -14.88
C LEU A 71 -11.25 -8.94 -14.64
N ARG A 72 -10.33 -8.84 -13.69
CA ARG A 72 -9.42 -9.90 -13.24
C ARG A 72 -9.14 -9.70 -11.76
N ARG A 73 -8.67 -10.75 -11.08
CA ARG A 73 -8.47 -10.73 -9.62
C ARG A 73 -7.30 -9.85 -9.17
N PHE A 74 -6.23 -9.77 -9.97
CA PHE A 74 -4.99 -9.09 -9.60
C PHE A 74 -4.58 -8.03 -10.62
N GLN A 75 -3.90 -6.97 -10.17
CA GLN A 75 -3.47 -5.84 -11.01
C GLN A 75 -4.61 -5.30 -11.90
N ALA A 76 -5.82 -5.21 -11.35
CA ALA A 76 -6.99 -4.73 -12.08
C ALA A 76 -7.30 -3.28 -11.70
N ILE A 77 -7.64 -2.47 -12.70
CA ILE A 77 -8.29 -1.18 -12.44
C ILE A 77 -9.76 -1.46 -12.14
N SER A 78 -10.30 -0.79 -11.13
CA SER A 78 -11.70 -0.96 -10.73
C SER A 78 -12.66 -0.55 -11.83
N VAL A 79 -13.64 -1.43 -12.11
CA VAL A 79 -14.86 -1.11 -12.85
C VAL A 79 -15.84 -0.40 -11.93
N VAL A 80 -15.97 -0.90 -10.69
CA VAL A 80 -16.71 -0.27 -9.60
C VAL A 80 -15.94 -0.56 -8.32
N ASN A 81 -15.84 0.40 -7.42
CA ASN A 81 -15.48 0.12 -6.03
C ASN A 81 -16.44 0.84 -5.07
N VAL A 82 -16.71 0.21 -3.93
CA VAL A 82 -17.63 0.68 -2.91
C VAL A 82 -16.93 0.56 -1.57
N ALA A 83 -16.86 1.66 -0.82
CA ALA A 83 -16.46 1.66 0.59
C ALA A 83 -17.66 2.03 1.44
N VAL A 84 -17.94 1.24 2.47
CA VAL A 84 -19.00 1.51 3.45
C VAL A 84 -18.38 1.57 4.83
N VAL A 85 -18.71 2.60 5.60
CA VAL A 85 -18.42 2.71 7.04
C VAL A 85 -19.72 3.05 7.75
N LEU A 86 -20.11 2.23 8.73
CA LEU A 86 -21.30 2.43 9.54
C LEU A 86 -20.88 2.64 11.00
N SER A 87 -21.52 3.60 11.66
CA SER A 87 -21.53 3.69 13.13
C SER A 87 -22.79 2.99 13.63
N MET A 88 -22.66 2.10 14.60
CA MET A 88 -23.70 1.19 15.07
C MET A 88 -24.00 1.40 16.56
N PHE A 89 -25.28 1.31 16.94
CA PHE A 89 -25.72 1.19 18.32
C PHE A 89 -26.63 -0.04 18.44
N GLY A 90 -26.08 -1.14 18.98
CA GLY A 90 -26.69 -2.45 18.80
C GLY A 90 -26.82 -2.77 17.31
N ASP A 91 -28.01 -3.21 16.88
CA ASP A 91 -28.28 -3.56 15.48
C ASP A 91 -28.73 -2.38 14.63
N THR A 92 -28.71 -1.15 15.18
CA THR A 92 -29.20 0.05 14.50
C THR A 92 -28.06 0.91 14.00
N VAL A 93 -28.13 1.33 12.74
CA VAL A 93 -27.18 2.28 12.14
C VAL A 93 -27.44 3.69 12.68
N THR A 94 -26.44 4.32 13.29
CA THR A 94 -26.53 5.72 13.77
C THR A 94 -25.92 6.72 12.79
N GLU A 95 -24.97 6.28 11.97
CA GLU A 95 -24.36 7.07 10.90
C GLU A 95 -23.90 6.13 9.78
N ALA A 96 -24.05 6.53 8.52
CA ALA A 96 -23.56 5.77 7.37
C ALA A 96 -22.71 6.65 6.45
N LYS A 97 -21.62 6.08 5.92
CA LYS A 97 -20.75 6.71 4.93
C LYS A 97 -20.48 5.73 3.80
N ILE A 98 -20.97 6.03 2.61
CA ILE A 98 -20.87 5.17 1.41
C ILE A 98 -20.16 5.96 0.32
N ALA A 99 -18.91 5.61 0.04
CA ALA A 99 -18.12 6.20 -1.03
C ALA A 99 -18.06 5.27 -2.25
N LEU A 100 -18.29 5.84 -3.43
CA LEU A 100 -18.40 5.12 -4.71
C LEU A 100 -17.33 5.60 -5.70
N GLY A 101 -16.47 4.69 -6.15
CA GLY A 101 -15.39 4.97 -7.10
C GLY A 101 -15.59 4.29 -8.47
N SER A 102 -14.92 4.85 -9.49
CA SER A 102 -14.96 4.43 -10.91
C SER A 102 -16.31 4.57 -11.61
N VAL A 103 -17.26 5.28 -11.00
CA VAL A 103 -18.66 5.36 -11.46
C VAL A 103 -19.19 6.78 -11.64
N SER A 104 -18.31 7.78 -11.45
CA SER A 104 -18.57 9.20 -11.65
C SER A 104 -17.25 9.92 -12.02
N PRO A 105 -17.28 11.19 -12.50
CA PRO A 105 -16.06 11.95 -12.79
C PRO A 105 -15.11 12.12 -11.59
N THR A 106 -15.66 12.13 -10.38
CA THR A 106 -14.91 11.98 -9.13
C THR A 106 -15.50 10.82 -8.33
N ILE A 107 -14.81 10.44 -7.26
CA ILE A 107 -15.43 9.63 -6.22
C ILE A 107 -16.58 10.46 -5.61
N VAL A 108 -17.67 9.80 -5.24
CA VAL A 108 -18.89 10.45 -4.73
C VAL A 108 -19.40 9.74 -3.49
N ARG A 109 -20.18 10.47 -2.68
CA ARG A 109 -20.87 9.93 -1.50
C ARG A 109 -22.34 9.68 -1.84
N ALA A 110 -22.87 8.52 -1.47
CA ALA A 110 -24.28 8.16 -1.69
C ALA A 110 -25.17 8.75 -0.59
N GLU A 111 -25.23 10.08 -0.50
CA GLU A 111 -25.86 10.80 0.62
C GLU A 111 -27.33 10.42 0.85
N ASP A 112 -28.09 10.09 -0.21
CA ASP A 112 -29.48 9.62 -0.07
C ASP A 112 -29.56 8.24 0.61
N ALA A 113 -28.69 7.31 0.22
CA ALA A 113 -28.60 5.99 0.87
C ALA A 113 -28.13 6.12 2.33
N GLU A 114 -27.17 7.00 2.59
CA GLU A 114 -26.66 7.27 3.94
C GLU A 114 -27.74 7.83 4.88
N ARG A 115 -28.50 8.82 4.40
CA ARG A 115 -29.65 9.36 5.14
C ARG A 115 -30.72 8.29 5.38
N PHE A 116 -31.00 7.47 4.36
CA PHE A 116 -31.97 6.39 4.48
C PHE A 116 -31.57 5.37 5.55
N LEU A 117 -30.30 4.96 5.60
CA LEU A 117 -29.82 3.95 6.56
C LEU A 117 -29.87 4.42 8.01
N THR A 118 -29.74 5.72 8.27
CA THR A 118 -29.72 6.26 9.63
C THR A 118 -31.02 5.93 10.39
N GLY A 119 -30.88 5.31 11.56
CA GLY A 119 -31.98 4.85 12.41
C GLY A 119 -32.60 3.51 11.98
N LYS A 120 -32.00 2.76 11.05
CA LYS A 120 -32.51 1.47 10.58
C LYS A 120 -31.68 0.29 11.08
N VAL A 121 -32.35 -0.85 11.19
CA VAL A 121 -31.75 -2.17 11.27
C VAL A 121 -31.52 -2.69 9.84
N LEU A 122 -30.40 -3.37 9.62
CA LEU A 122 -29.97 -3.86 8.31
C LEU A 122 -30.73 -5.12 7.86
N THR A 123 -32.03 -4.99 7.60
CA THR A 123 -32.85 -6.07 7.02
C THR A 123 -32.65 -6.15 5.50
N LYS A 124 -32.93 -7.31 4.90
CA LYS A 124 -32.78 -7.54 3.45
C LYS A 124 -33.42 -6.45 2.58
N ASP A 125 -34.63 -5.99 2.91
CA ASP A 125 -35.32 -4.93 2.15
C ASP A 125 -34.61 -3.57 2.30
N VAL A 126 -34.06 -3.29 3.48
CA VAL A 126 -33.24 -2.09 3.73
C VAL A 126 -31.96 -2.14 2.90
N LEU A 127 -31.30 -3.30 2.83
CA LEU A 127 -30.07 -3.47 2.04
C LEU A 127 -30.30 -3.23 0.55
N ILE A 128 -31.35 -3.85 0.00
CA ILE A 128 -31.73 -3.71 -1.42
C ILE A 128 -32.03 -2.23 -1.73
N HIS A 129 -32.86 -1.57 -0.91
CA HIS A 129 -33.24 -0.19 -1.17
C HIS A 129 -32.07 0.79 -1.02
N ALA A 130 -31.18 0.57 -0.05
CA ALA A 130 -29.96 1.37 0.08
C ALA A 130 -29.05 1.22 -1.16
N GLY A 131 -28.96 0.02 -1.73
CA GLY A 131 -28.26 -0.23 -3.00
C GLY A 131 -28.88 0.53 -4.18
N GLU A 132 -30.21 0.54 -4.28
CA GLU A 132 -30.92 1.32 -5.31
C GLU A 132 -30.64 2.82 -5.21
N LEU A 133 -30.69 3.38 -4.01
CA LEU A 133 -30.37 4.79 -3.76
C LEU A 133 -28.91 5.11 -4.09
N ALA A 134 -27.96 4.22 -3.74
CA ALA A 134 -26.57 4.37 -4.12
C ALA A 134 -26.38 4.37 -5.65
N ALA A 135 -27.11 3.51 -6.36
CA ALA A 135 -27.08 3.47 -7.82
C ALA A 135 -27.72 4.70 -8.49
N GLN A 136 -28.60 5.44 -7.81
CA GLN A 136 -29.14 6.71 -8.33
C GLN A 136 -28.12 7.86 -8.23
N THR A 137 -27.15 7.77 -7.32
CA THR A 137 -26.11 8.80 -7.11
C THR A 137 -25.14 8.91 -8.28
N VAL A 138 -24.92 7.82 -9.03
CA VAL A 138 -23.79 7.70 -9.95
C VAL A 138 -24.10 8.18 -11.37
N ALA A 139 -23.06 8.63 -12.09
CA ALA A 139 -23.14 9.04 -13.49
C ALA A 139 -22.04 8.34 -14.33
N PRO A 140 -22.13 7.00 -14.50
CA PRO A 140 -21.07 6.23 -15.14
C PRO A 140 -21.08 6.42 -16.65
N ILE A 141 -19.89 6.23 -17.26
CA ILE A 141 -19.71 6.14 -18.70
C ILE A 141 -19.62 4.67 -19.14
N SER A 142 -19.85 4.41 -20.42
CA SER A 142 -19.49 3.14 -21.06
C SER A 142 -18.06 3.20 -21.57
N ASP A 143 -17.28 2.15 -21.33
CA ASP A 143 -15.94 1.98 -21.91
C ASP A 143 -15.65 0.49 -22.19
N VAL A 144 -14.41 0.17 -22.58
CA VAL A 144 -13.96 -1.21 -22.84
C VAL A 144 -14.05 -2.13 -21.61
N ARG A 145 -14.20 -1.57 -20.40
CA ARG A 145 -14.27 -2.34 -19.16
C ARG A 145 -15.71 -2.62 -18.71
N GLY A 146 -16.69 -1.93 -19.28
CA GLY A 146 -18.10 -2.17 -18.98
C GLY A 146 -19.00 -1.02 -19.42
N SER A 147 -20.28 -1.33 -19.65
CA SER A 147 -21.29 -0.33 -19.97
C SER A 147 -21.67 0.52 -18.75
N ALA A 148 -22.18 1.71 -18.99
CA ALA A 148 -22.75 2.58 -17.94
C ALA A 148 -23.88 1.88 -17.17
N GLU A 149 -24.73 1.12 -17.87
CA GLU A 149 -25.82 0.33 -17.29
C GLU A 149 -25.28 -0.76 -16.35
N TYR A 150 -24.28 -1.52 -16.81
CA TYR A 150 -23.64 -2.56 -16.00
C TYR A 150 -23.00 -1.96 -14.74
N ARG A 151 -22.28 -0.83 -14.87
CA ARG A 151 -21.69 -0.12 -13.72
C ARG A 151 -22.76 0.31 -12.72
N ARG A 152 -23.88 0.87 -13.19
CA ARG A 152 -25.00 1.29 -12.31
C ARG A 152 -25.62 0.11 -11.58
N TYR A 153 -25.86 -1.01 -12.29
CA TYR A 153 -26.36 -2.25 -11.69
C TYR A 153 -25.39 -2.80 -10.63
N MET A 154 -24.09 -2.81 -10.93
CA MET A 154 -23.06 -3.29 -10.01
C MET A 154 -22.87 -2.40 -8.79
N VAL A 155 -23.10 -1.09 -8.88
CA VAL A 155 -23.12 -0.20 -7.69
C VAL A 155 -24.20 -0.64 -6.71
N SER A 156 -25.41 -0.90 -7.18
CA SER A 156 -26.51 -1.38 -6.32
C SER A 156 -26.13 -2.71 -5.66
N THR A 157 -25.69 -3.68 -6.48
CA THR A 157 -25.34 -5.03 -6.03
C THR A 157 -24.19 -5.02 -5.02
N LEU A 158 -23.10 -4.30 -5.30
CA LEU A 158 -21.95 -4.23 -4.39
C LEU A 158 -22.25 -3.47 -3.10
N THR A 159 -23.09 -2.43 -3.16
CA THR A 159 -23.53 -1.73 -1.96
C THR A 159 -24.37 -2.64 -1.07
N GLN A 160 -25.29 -3.42 -1.66
CA GLN A 160 -26.06 -4.42 -0.94
C GLN A 160 -25.15 -5.46 -0.27
N HIS A 161 -24.23 -6.07 -1.03
CA HIS A 161 -23.31 -7.08 -0.48
C HIS A 161 -22.39 -6.52 0.61
N ALA A 162 -21.94 -5.26 0.47
CA ALA A 162 -21.14 -4.61 1.51
C ALA A 162 -21.94 -4.45 2.81
N LEU A 163 -23.19 -4.01 2.72
CA LEU A 163 -24.06 -3.87 3.89
C LEU A 163 -24.45 -5.21 4.50
N GLU A 164 -24.65 -6.25 3.67
CA GLU A 164 -24.93 -7.62 4.11
C GLU A 164 -23.76 -8.19 4.91
N ALA A 165 -22.54 -8.06 4.39
CA ALA A 165 -21.33 -8.49 5.11
C ALA A 165 -21.19 -7.79 6.48
N LEU A 166 -21.46 -6.49 6.54
CA LEU A 166 -21.42 -5.73 7.80
C LEU A 166 -22.55 -6.10 8.77
N ALA A 167 -23.72 -6.50 8.26
CA ALA A 167 -24.84 -6.94 9.09
C ALA A 167 -24.58 -8.33 9.70
N GLU A 168 -23.89 -9.20 8.95
CA GLU A 168 -23.56 -10.57 9.37
C GLU A 168 -22.25 -10.66 10.16
N GLY A 169 -21.44 -9.60 10.17
CA GLY A 169 -20.11 -9.59 10.80
C GLY A 169 -19.07 -10.41 10.03
N THR A 170 -19.24 -10.54 8.71
CA THR A 170 -18.39 -11.35 7.81
C THR A 170 -17.46 -10.49 6.96
N GLU A 171 -17.40 -9.18 7.20
CA GLU A 171 -16.61 -8.24 6.40
C GLU A 171 -15.10 -8.50 6.42
N ALA A 172 -14.61 -9.21 7.45
CA ALA A 172 -13.20 -9.53 7.63
C ALA A 172 -12.85 -10.97 7.23
N ASP A 173 -13.81 -11.82 6.84
CA ASP A 173 -13.60 -13.27 6.60
C ASP A 173 -12.51 -13.56 5.56
N THR A 174 -12.35 -12.67 4.58
CA THR A 174 -11.34 -12.81 3.52
C THR A 174 -10.02 -12.11 3.82
N MET A 175 -9.93 -11.40 4.94
CA MET A 175 -8.75 -10.64 5.34
C MET A 175 -7.96 -11.42 6.40
N PRO A 176 -6.63 -11.53 6.25
CA PRO A 176 -5.82 -12.08 7.34
C PRO A 176 -5.95 -11.18 8.57
N PRO A 177 -6.13 -11.74 9.78
CA PRO A 177 -6.31 -10.96 11.00
C PRO A 177 -5.06 -10.13 11.34
N ARG A 178 -3.88 -10.61 10.93
CA ARG A 178 -2.61 -9.89 10.97
C ARG A 178 -1.96 -10.03 9.58
N PRO A 179 -2.18 -9.07 8.67
CA PRO A 179 -1.51 -9.10 7.37
C PRO A 179 0.00 -8.96 7.55
N VAL A 180 0.78 -9.66 6.71
CA VAL A 180 2.23 -9.43 6.64
C VAL A 180 2.48 -8.07 5.99
N MET A 181 3.21 -7.20 6.69
CA MET A 181 3.46 -5.83 6.25
C MET A 181 4.88 -5.59 5.73
N LEU A 182 5.81 -6.52 5.98
CA LEU A 182 7.25 -6.39 5.75
C LEU A 182 7.86 -5.19 6.48
N TRP A 183 7.45 -5.02 7.73
CA TRP A 183 7.95 -4.00 8.66
C TRP A 183 9.11 -4.47 9.53
N GLY A 184 9.52 -5.74 9.38
CA GLY A 184 10.54 -6.33 10.24
C GLY A 184 10.17 -6.16 11.72
N HIS A 185 11.15 -5.80 12.55
CA HIS A 185 10.92 -5.58 13.99
C HIS A 185 10.30 -4.22 14.35
N THR A 186 9.98 -3.37 13.36
CA THR A 186 9.60 -1.97 13.63
C THR A 186 8.13 -1.77 13.95
N ASP A 187 7.27 -2.75 13.65
CA ASP A 187 5.81 -2.60 13.71
C ASP A 187 5.31 -1.34 12.96
N GLY A 188 5.98 -1.00 11.86
CA GLY A 188 5.68 0.17 11.03
C GLY A 188 6.22 1.49 11.57
N HIS A 189 6.95 1.47 12.70
CA HIS A 189 7.54 2.66 13.31
C HIS A 189 8.99 2.88 12.84
N PHE A 190 9.21 3.95 12.10
CA PHE A 190 10.56 4.39 11.71
C PHE A 190 10.90 5.74 12.34
N VAL A 191 12.20 5.99 12.52
CA VAL A 191 12.68 7.26 13.08
C VAL A 191 12.45 8.36 12.05
N ASN A 192 11.67 9.38 12.42
CA ASN A 192 11.49 10.55 11.57
C ASN A 192 12.69 11.51 11.73
N HIS A 193 13.76 11.23 10.98
CA HIS A 193 14.96 12.06 10.97
C HIS A 193 14.71 13.51 10.47
N LEU A 194 13.57 13.79 9.81
CA LEU A 194 13.21 15.12 9.29
C LEU A 194 12.61 16.06 10.36
N SER A 195 12.25 15.50 11.52
CA SER A 195 11.61 16.26 12.61
C SER A 195 12.61 17.09 13.44
N GLN A 196 13.91 16.82 13.33
CA GLN A 196 14.96 17.50 14.09
C GLN A 196 15.80 18.43 13.20
N PRO A 197 15.99 19.71 13.57
CA PRO A 197 16.89 20.62 12.85
C PRO A 197 18.37 20.27 13.07
N PRO A 198 19.27 20.59 12.11
CA PRO A 198 19.04 21.34 10.88
C PRO A 198 18.39 20.49 9.78
N ARG A 199 17.42 21.07 9.06
CA ARG A 199 16.82 20.44 7.88
C ARG A 199 17.69 20.71 6.65
N VAL A 200 17.92 19.68 5.85
CA VAL A 200 18.58 19.81 4.54
C VAL A 200 17.51 19.89 3.45
N THR A 201 17.62 20.87 2.57
CA THR A 201 16.75 21.01 1.41
C THR A 201 17.47 20.47 0.19
N HIS A 202 16.94 19.40 -0.39
CA HIS A 202 17.46 18.85 -1.65
C HIS A 202 16.68 19.43 -2.82
N THR A 203 17.37 19.89 -3.85
CA THR A 203 16.76 20.30 -5.12
C THR A 203 17.10 19.31 -6.22
N GLU A 204 16.25 19.17 -7.24
CA GLU A 204 16.44 18.17 -8.32
C GLU A 204 17.80 18.30 -9.03
N ILE A 205 18.25 19.55 -9.21
CA ILE A 205 19.55 19.91 -9.81
C ILE A 205 20.62 20.23 -8.76
N GLY A 206 20.31 20.06 -7.48
CA GLY A 206 21.18 20.41 -6.37
C GLY A 206 22.26 19.39 -6.11
N ASP A 207 23.32 19.84 -5.45
CA ASP A 207 24.46 19.02 -5.02
C ASP A 207 24.54 18.91 -3.49
N GLU A 208 23.43 19.13 -2.80
CA GLU A 208 23.38 18.96 -1.35
C GLU A 208 23.69 17.49 -0.99
N PRO A 209 24.57 17.24 0.00
CA PRO A 209 25.01 15.89 0.31
C PRO A 209 23.87 15.04 0.88
N ILE A 210 23.73 13.81 0.36
CA ILE A 210 22.87 12.78 0.95
C ILE A 210 23.78 11.90 1.81
N GLU A 211 23.60 11.95 3.13
CA GLU A 211 24.45 11.28 4.13
C GLU A 211 23.64 10.22 4.85
N PHE A 212 24.02 8.95 4.73
CA PHE A 212 23.24 7.85 5.29
C PHE A 212 24.08 6.59 5.42
N TYR A 213 23.55 5.59 6.12
CA TYR A 213 24.25 4.30 6.28
C TYR A 213 23.79 3.32 5.21
N ILE A 214 24.73 2.68 4.53
CA ILE A 214 24.48 1.54 3.65
C ILE A 214 25.18 0.32 4.24
N ASN A 215 24.44 -0.73 4.53
CA ASN A 215 24.97 -1.99 5.07
C ASN A 215 25.86 -1.76 6.31
N GLY A 216 25.43 -0.85 7.18
CA GLY A 216 26.15 -0.46 8.41
C GLY A 216 27.30 0.53 8.23
N GLN A 217 27.68 0.89 6.99
CA GLN A 217 28.78 1.81 6.71
C GLN A 217 28.27 3.21 6.37
N PRO A 218 28.89 4.29 6.89
CA PRO A 218 28.49 5.65 6.56
C PRO A 218 28.92 6.01 5.13
N HIS A 219 28.00 6.60 4.36
CA HIS A 219 28.26 7.10 3.02
C HIS A 219 27.73 8.53 2.85
N THR A 220 28.45 9.31 2.05
CA THR A 220 28.05 10.65 1.61
C THR A 220 28.06 10.70 0.09
N PHE A 221 26.94 11.04 -0.52
CA PHE A 221 26.82 11.19 -1.97
C PHE A 221 26.46 12.61 -2.38
N ARG A 222 27.11 13.07 -3.44
CA ARG A 222 26.84 14.31 -4.16
C ARG A 222 26.29 13.97 -5.56
N GLY A 223 25.42 14.81 -6.12
CA GLY A 223 24.75 14.58 -7.41
C GLY A 223 23.67 13.48 -7.43
N GLY A 224 23.10 13.14 -6.28
CA GLY A 224 22.05 12.13 -6.14
C GLY A 224 20.61 12.68 -6.10
N ASN A 225 20.43 13.99 -6.02
CA ASN A 225 19.16 14.59 -5.60
C ASN A 225 18.00 14.40 -6.60
N GLY A 226 18.30 14.28 -7.90
CA GLY A 226 17.34 13.94 -8.95
C GLY A 226 17.17 12.44 -9.20
N LYS A 227 17.76 11.56 -8.38
CA LYS A 227 17.71 10.10 -8.56
C LYS A 227 16.69 9.45 -7.64
N THR A 228 16.26 8.24 -8.03
CA THR A 228 15.66 7.29 -7.10
C THR A 228 16.76 6.67 -6.22
N LEU A 229 16.40 6.16 -5.05
CA LEU A 229 17.31 5.44 -4.16
C LEU A 229 17.96 4.26 -4.90
N LEU A 230 17.17 3.54 -5.71
CA LEU A 230 17.68 2.47 -6.57
C LEU A 230 18.85 2.93 -7.45
N ARG A 231 18.66 4.04 -8.17
CA ARG A 231 19.68 4.56 -9.09
C ARG A 231 20.91 5.06 -8.34
N LEU A 232 20.74 5.71 -7.18
CA LEU A 232 21.87 6.11 -6.34
C LEU A 232 22.68 4.88 -5.87
N LEU A 233 22.02 3.84 -5.35
CA LEU A 233 22.69 2.62 -4.90
C LEU A 233 23.48 1.95 -6.03
N ARG A 234 22.89 1.85 -7.23
CA ARG A 234 23.50 1.17 -8.37
C ARG A 234 24.61 1.98 -9.04
N GLU A 235 24.37 3.27 -9.28
CA GLU A 235 25.24 4.11 -10.11
C GLU A 235 26.30 4.86 -9.29
N ASN A 236 26.01 5.19 -8.02
CA ASN A 236 26.93 5.94 -7.17
C ASN A 236 27.61 5.03 -6.13
N ALA A 237 26.87 4.13 -5.48
CA ALA A 237 27.43 3.19 -4.51
C ALA A 237 28.01 1.92 -5.16
N ASN A 238 27.78 1.70 -6.46
CA ASN A 238 28.15 0.48 -7.20
C ASN A 238 27.58 -0.82 -6.61
N LEU A 239 26.48 -0.74 -5.85
CA LEU A 239 25.75 -1.88 -5.30
C LEU A 239 24.66 -2.29 -6.29
N THR A 240 25.01 -3.23 -7.16
CA THR A 240 24.19 -3.59 -8.34
C THR A 240 23.32 -4.82 -8.15
N GLY A 241 23.35 -5.43 -6.96
CA GLY A 241 22.54 -6.58 -6.57
C GLY A 241 21.05 -6.25 -6.62
N THR A 242 20.64 -5.12 -6.04
CA THR A 242 19.27 -4.60 -6.18
C THR A 242 18.96 -4.24 -7.63
N LYS A 243 17.89 -4.78 -8.22
CA LYS A 243 17.64 -4.69 -9.68
C LYS A 243 16.56 -3.68 -10.05
N GLU A 244 16.75 -3.03 -11.18
CA GLU A 244 15.70 -2.26 -11.85
C GLU A 244 14.86 -3.19 -12.73
N GLY A 245 13.67 -3.55 -12.27
CA GLY A 245 12.72 -4.37 -13.04
C GLY A 245 11.75 -3.50 -13.83
N CYS A 246 10.60 -3.19 -13.24
CA CYS A 246 9.57 -2.37 -13.88
C CYS A 246 9.75 -0.85 -13.69
N ALA A 247 10.51 -0.42 -12.68
CA ALA A 247 10.65 1.00 -12.27
C ALA A 247 9.33 1.72 -11.91
N GLU A 248 8.26 0.95 -11.65
CA GLU A 248 6.91 1.46 -11.36
C GLU A 248 6.40 1.03 -9.98
N GLY A 249 7.21 0.28 -9.21
CA GLY A 249 6.83 -0.24 -7.89
C GLY A 249 5.85 -1.42 -7.93
N GLU A 250 5.96 -2.28 -8.95
CA GLU A 250 5.05 -3.43 -9.12
C GLU A 250 5.77 -4.77 -8.98
N CYS A 251 7.04 -4.86 -9.41
CA CYS A 251 7.73 -6.14 -9.54
C CYS A 251 8.60 -6.56 -8.34
N GLY A 252 8.84 -5.66 -7.39
CA GLY A 252 9.61 -5.94 -6.15
C GLY A 252 11.12 -6.21 -6.32
N ALA A 253 11.65 -6.33 -7.55
CA ALA A 253 13.07 -6.66 -7.78
C ALA A 253 14.06 -5.63 -7.19
N CYS A 254 13.57 -4.40 -6.92
CA CYS A 254 14.34 -3.31 -6.32
C CYS A 254 14.21 -3.21 -4.79
N THR A 255 13.64 -4.23 -4.13
CA THR A 255 13.40 -4.17 -2.68
C THR A 255 14.71 -4.00 -1.91
N VAL A 256 14.71 -3.09 -0.95
CA VAL A 256 15.75 -2.86 0.07
C VAL A 256 15.06 -2.66 1.41
N ILE A 257 15.79 -2.79 2.52
CA ILE A 257 15.26 -2.44 3.84
C ILE A 257 15.72 -1.00 4.15
N LEU A 258 14.78 -0.09 4.38
CA LEU A 258 15.01 1.31 4.75
C LEU A 258 14.44 1.53 6.14
N ASP A 259 15.29 1.90 7.10
CA ASP A 259 14.93 2.10 8.51
C ASP A 259 14.15 0.90 9.10
N GLY A 260 14.54 -0.32 8.74
CA GLY A 260 13.92 -1.57 9.20
C GLY A 260 12.69 -2.02 8.40
N ILE A 261 12.22 -1.25 7.41
CA ILE A 261 11.04 -1.56 6.61
C ILE A 261 11.43 -1.92 5.18
N ALA A 262 10.86 -2.99 4.62
CA ALA A 262 11.06 -3.32 3.22
C ALA A 262 10.36 -2.28 2.31
N VAL A 263 11.13 -1.65 1.42
CA VAL A 263 10.62 -0.64 0.48
C VAL A 263 11.10 -0.89 -0.94
N MET A 264 10.30 -0.48 -1.91
CA MET A 264 10.68 -0.48 -3.31
C MET A 264 11.54 0.75 -3.61
N SER A 265 12.86 0.58 -3.62
CA SER A 265 13.82 1.69 -3.81
C SER A 265 13.66 2.46 -5.14
N CYS A 266 12.96 1.90 -6.14
CA CYS A 266 12.63 2.62 -7.37
C CYS A 266 11.59 3.73 -7.17
N LEU A 267 10.75 3.66 -6.14
CA LEU A 267 9.76 4.68 -5.81
C LEU A 267 10.22 5.66 -4.71
N VAL A 268 11.37 5.38 -4.08
CA VAL A 268 11.94 6.23 -3.04
C VAL A 268 12.85 7.26 -3.69
N PRO A 269 12.61 8.58 -3.57
CA PRO A 269 13.58 9.59 -3.95
C PRO A 269 14.86 9.42 -3.14
N ALA A 270 16.03 9.46 -3.76
CA ALA A 270 17.31 9.31 -3.06
C ALA A 270 17.48 10.28 -1.87
N PRO A 271 17.04 11.57 -1.95
CA PRO A 271 17.04 12.47 -0.80
C PRO A 271 16.34 11.95 0.46
N ARG A 272 15.33 11.07 0.32
CA ARG A 272 14.63 10.51 1.49
C ARG A 272 15.56 9.64 2.34
N ALA A 273 16.63 9.09 1.78
CA ALA A 273 17.57 8.27 2.53
C ALA A 273 18.48 9.09 3.46
N HIS A 274 18.51 10.42 3.35
CA HIS A 274 19.34 11.26 4.21
C HIS A 274 19.05 10.97 5.70
N HIS A 275 20.12 10.75 6.47
CA HIS A 275 20.17 10.29 7.87
C HIS A 275 19.50 8.95 8.18
N SER A 276 19.13 8.18 7.16
CA SER A 276 18.45 6.89 7.31
C SER A 276 19.46 5.73 7.30
N GLN A 277 18.97 4.52 7.54
CA GLN A 277 19.73 3.27 7.37
C GLN A 277 19.15 2.46 6.22
N VAL A 278 20.02 1.99 5.31
CA VAL A 278 19.64 1.14 4.17
C VAL A 278 20.41 -0.16 4.21
N ILE A 279 19.71 -1.29 4.11
CA ILE A 279 20.29 -2.61 3.90
C ILE A 279 19.92 -3.09 2.49
N THR A 280 20.93 -3.38 1.69
CA THR A 280 20.79 -3.96 0.35
C THR A 280 20.97 -5.47 0.38
N ILE A 281 20.73 -6.14 -0.75
CA ILE A 281 20.94 -7.60 -0.86
C ILE A 281 22.38 -8.01 -0.53
N GLU A 282 23.36 -7.16 -0.85
CA GLU A 282 24.76 -7.35 -0.50
C GLU A 282 25.00 -7.26 1.01
N GLY A 283 24.20 -6.47 1.73
CA GLY A 283 24.33 -6.25 3.18
C GLY A 283 23.69 -7.30 4.06
N LEU A 284 22.94 -8.25 3.48
CA LEU A 284 22.37 -9.36 4.25
C LEU A 284 23.44 -10.37 4.70
N ALA A 285 24.50 -10.53 3.92
CA ALA A 285 25.63 -11.35 4.32
C ALA A 285 26.51 -10.57 5.31
N GLN A 286 26.86 -11.18 6.43
CA GLN A 286 27.68 -10.57 7.49
C GLN A 286 28.88 -11.45 7.79
N ASP A 287 30.05 -10.86 7.95
CA ASP A 287 31.31 -11.54 8.29
C ASP A 287 31.69 -12.74 7.40
N GLY A 288 31.19 -12.75 6.15
CA GLY A 288 31.42 -13.82 5.18
C GLY A 288 30.36 -14.92 5.19
N ASP A 289 29.44 -14.91 6.16
CA ASP A 289 28.33 -15.84 6.25
C ASP A 289 27.09 -15.30 5.53
N LEU A 290 26.43 -16.17 4.76
CA LEU A 290 25.20 -15.84 4.08
C LEU A 290 24.03 -15.80 5.08
N HIS A 291 23.11 -14.87 4.85
CA HIS A 291 21.84 -14.85 5.58
C HIS A 291 21.10 -16.19 5.38
N PRO A 292 20.38 -16.72 6.38
CA PRO A 292 19.64 -18.00 6.25
C PRO A 292 18.75 -18.06 5.00
N VAL A 293 18.10 -16.96 4.64
CA VAL A 293 17.31 -16.83 3.41
C VAL A 293 18.17 -16.95 2.14
N GLN A 294 19.33 -16.29 2.08
CA GLN A 294 20.24 -16.40 0.93
C GLN A 294 20.72 -17.84 0.75
N GLN A 295 21.13 -18.49 1.85
CA GLN A 295 21.61 -19.86 1.86
C GLN A 295 20.52 -20.84 1.42
N ALA A 296 19.30 -20.71 1.95
CA ALA A 296 18.18 -21.55 1.58
C ALA A 296 17.78 -21.41 0.09
N PHE A 297 17.88 -20.20 -0.48
CA PHE A 297 17.60 -19.98 -1.91
C PHE A 297 18.59 -20.73 -2.83
N ILE A 298 19.85 -20.85 -2.41
CA ILE A 298 20.87 -21.61 -3.13
C ILE A 298 20.54 -23.11 -3.07
N GLU A 299 20.29 -23.63 -1.87
CA GLU A 299 20.06 -25.05 -1.64
C GLU A 299 18.80 -25.58 -2.32
N GLU A 300 17.70 -24.83 -2.24
CA GLU A 300 16.44 -25.22 -2.88
C GLU A 300 16.42 -24.98 -4.40
N GLY A 301 17.48 -24.37 -4.95
CA GLY A 301 17.51 -23.98 -6.37
C GLY A 301 16.43 -22.94 -6.71
N ALA A 302 16.11 -22.06 -5.76
CA ALA A 302 15.12 -20.99 -5.95
C ALA A 302 15.62 -19.90 -6.92
N VAL A 303 16.91 -19.90 -7.23
CA VAL A 303 17.53 -19.05 -8.26
C VAL A 303 17.33 -19.68 -9.64
N GLN A 304 16.31 -19.23 -10.37
CA GLN A 304 16.08 -19.62 -11.77
C GLN A 304 16.90 -18.71 -12.71
N CYS A 305 16.29 -17.72 -13.38
CA CYS A 305 17.04 -16.68 -14.09
C CYS A 305 17.74 -15.68 -13.15
N GLY A 306 17.38 -15.68 -11.86
CA GLY A 306 18.00 -14.88 -10.80
C GLY A 306 17.64 -13.38 -10.76
N TYR A 307 16.99 -12.82 -11.79
CA TYR A 307 16.80 -11.36 -11.85
C TYR A 307 15.94 -10.79 -10.72
N CYS A 308 14.85 -11.47 -10.38
CA CYS A 308 13.93 -11.06 -9.30
C CYS A 308 14.38 -11.53 -7.91
N THR A 309 15.34 -12.45 -7.84
CA THR A 309 15.75 -13.11 -6.61
C THR A 309 16.17 -12.15 -5.49
N PRO A 310 16.92 -11.05 -5.75
CA PRO A 310 17.24 -10.07 -4.71
C PRO A 310 15.99 -9.55 -3.98
N GLY A 311 14.92 -9.22 -4.71
CA GLY A 311 13.67 -8.73 -4.12
C GLY A 311 12.99 -9.76 -3.23
N PHE A 312 12.93 -11.02 -3.67
CA PHE A 312 12.39 -12.12 -2.88
C PHE A 312 13.20 -12.40 -1.62
N ILE A 313 14.53 -12.36 -1.70
CA ILE A 313 15.40 -12.57 -0.53
C ILE A 313 15.21 -11.43 0.48
N MET A 314 15.20 -10.17 0.04
CA MET A 314 15.00 -9.02 0.94
C MET A 314 13.63 -9.08 1.61
N SER A 315 12.58 -9.43 0.86
CA SER A 315 11.22 -9.59 1.41
C SER A 315 11.14 -10.79 2.37
N GLY A 316 11.83 -11.88 2.07
CA GLY A 316 11.94 -13.04 2.95
C GLY A 316 12.67 -12.73 4.26
N ALA A 317 13.78 -11.98 4.20
CA ALA A 317 14.50 -11.54 5.40
C ALA A 317 13.59 -10.64 6.27
N SER A 318 12.95 -9.64 5.67
CA SER A 318 12.02 -8.76 6.39
C SER A 318 10.79 -9.50 6.95
N LEU A 319 10.29 -10.53 6.26
CA LEU A 319 9.24 -11.42 6.79
C LEU A 319 9.71 -12.13 8.05
N LEU A 320 10.90 -12.74 8.04
CA LEU A 320 11.38 -13.51 9.19
C LEU A 320 11.72 -12.63 10.39
N ASP A 321 12.09 -11.36 10.16
CA ASP A 321 12.21 -10.37 11.23
C ASP A 321 10.83 -10.01 11.82
N GLU A 322 9.79 -9.88 11.00
CA GLU A 322 8.43 -9.54 11.45
C GLU A 322 7.71 -10.72 12.11
N CYS A 323 7.81 -11.90 11.50
CA CYS A 323 7.18 -13.15 11.91
C CYS A 323 8.21 -14.29 11.80
N PRO A 324 8.89 -14.66 12.89
CA PRO A 324 9.91 -15.71 12.89
C PRO A 324 9.40 -17.11 12.53
N GLU A 325 8.10 -17.36 12.73
CA GLU A 325 7.45 -18.64 12.42
C GLU A 325 6.28 -18.46 11.43
N PRO A 326 6.53 -18.00 10.20
CA PRO A 326 5.45 -17.68 9.29
C PRO A 326 4.79 -18.96 8.77
N THR A 327 3.48 -18.91 8.65
CA THR A 327 2.68 -19.91 7.93
C THR A 327 2.93 -19.80 6.42
N LEU A 328 2.54 -20.85 5.68
CA LEU A 328 2.64 -20.83 4.22
C LEU A 328 1.87 -19.66 3.58
N ASP A 329 0.73 -19.26 4.15
CA ASP A 329 -0.06 -18.16 3.61
C ASP A 329 0.57 -16.80 3.92
N GLU A 330 1.22 -16.62 5.07
CA GLU A 330 2.04 -15.45 5.37
C GLU A 330 3.26 -15.36 4.45
N MET A 331 3.94 -16.48 4.17
CA MET A 331 5.02 -16.52 3.17
C MET A 331 4.54 -16.11 1.78
N LYS A 332 3.34 -16.56 1.36
CA LYS A 332 2.74 -16.13 0.09
C LYS A 332 2.46 -14.62 0.11
N GLN A 333 1.90 -14.09 1.20
CA GLN A 333 1.61 -12.66 1.36
C GLN A 333 2.87 -11.81 1.23
N ALA A 334 3.93 -12.18 1.96
CA ALA A 334 5.23 -11.51 1.97
C ALA A 334 5.82 -11.32 0.56
N ILE A 335 5.56 -12.27 -0.35
CA ILE A 335 6.14 -12.22 -1.69
C ILE A 335 5.19 -11.73 -2.77
N THR A 336 3.95 -11.35 -2.45
CA THR A 336 2.99 -10.87 -3.48
C THR A 336 3.45 -9.60 -4.20
N GLY A 337 4.29 -8.79 -3.56
CA GLY A 337 4.93 -7.60 -4.16
C GLY A 337 6.13 -7.92 -5.07
N ASN A 338 6.49 -9.20 -5.24
CA ASN A 338 7.63 -9.65 -6.04
C ASN A 338 7.16 -10.54 -7.20
N LEU A 339 7.48 -10.13 -8.44
CA LEU A 339 7.03 -10.83 -9.64
C LEU A 339 8.17 -11.63 -10.27
N CYS A 340 8.01 -12.96 -10.32
CA CYS A 340 8.93 -13.88 -10.98
C CYS A 340 8.44 -14.22 -12.39
N ARG A 341 9.15 -13.74 -13.42
CA ARG A 341 8.83 -14.07 -14.83
C ARG A 341 9.03 -15.55 -15.17
N CYS A 342 9.97 -16.21 -14.51
CA CYS A 342 10.25 -17.64 -14.69
C CYS A 342 9.31 -18.54 -13.87
N THR A 343 8.37 -17.98 -13.11
CA THR A 343 7.36 -18.71 -12.34
C THR A 343 7.91 -19.70 -11.30
N GLY A 344 9.12 -19.46 -10.77
CA GLY A 344 9.81 -20.34 -9.81
C GLY A 344 9.26 -20.34 -8.37
N TYR A 345 8.00 -19.95 -8.16
CA TYR A 345 7.44 -19.65 -6.84
C TYR A 345 7.46 -20.82 -5.86
N TYR A 346 7.30 -22.06 -6.33
CA TYR A 346 7.36 -23.23 -5.43
C TYR A 346 8.71 -23.37 -4.74
N LYS A 347 9.81 -23.18 -5.49
CA LYS A 347 11.16 -23.23 -4.92
C LYS A 347 11.46 -22.04 -4.03
N ILE A 348 10.93 -20.87 -4.36
CA ILE A 348 11.00 -19.68 -3.50
C ILE A 348 10.32 -19.93 -2.15
N LEU A 349 9.11 -20.49 -2.15
CA LEU A 349 8.38 -20.81 -0.91
C LEU A 349 9.10 -21.89 -0.09
N GLN A 350 9.62 -22.94 -0.74
CA GLN A 350 10.42 -23.97 -0.06
C GLN A 350 11.68 -23.38 0.60
N ALA A 351 12.35 -22.44 -0.08
CA ALA A 351 13.50 -21.75 0.48
C ALA A 351 13.14 -20.88 1.70
N LEU A 352 12.00 -20.18 1.67
CA LEU A 352 11.52 -19.42 2.83
C LEU A 352 11.18 -20.33 4.01
N GLU A 353 10.54 -21.46 3.75
CA GLU A 353 10.23 -22.46 4.78
C GLU A 353 11.50 -23.04 5.41
N LEU A 354 12.51 -23.37 4.59
CA LEU A 354 13.80 -23.85 5.07
C LEU A 354 14.54 -22.79 5.90
N ALA A 355 14.51 -21.52 5.45
CA ALA A 355 15.12 -20.42 6.18
C ALA A 355 14.47 -20.19 7.55
N ALA A 356 13.13 -20.21 7.63
CA ALA A 356 12.38 -20.09 8.88
C ALA A 356 12.78 -21.18 9.90
N LYS A 357 12.82 -22.44 9.46
CA LYS A 357 13.22 -23.58 10.33
C LYS A 357 14.63 -23.43 10.90
N ARG A 358 15.57 -22.84 10.14
CA ARG A 358 16.95 -22.63 10.60
C ARG A 358 17.07 -21.49 11.60
N GLN A 359 16.33 -20.41 11.39
CA GLN A 359 16.35 -19.27 12.30
C GLN A 359 15.84 -19.65 13.69
N GLN A 360 14.84 -20.55 13.76
CA GLN A 360 14.38 -21.15 15.01
C GLN A 360 15.51 -21.92 15.72
N GLN A 361 16.21 -22.80 14.99
CA GLN A 361 17.29 -23.62 15.55
C GLN A 361 18.50 -22.83 16.05
N ASN A 362 18.72 -21.61 15.54
CA ASN A 362 19.79 -20.73 15.98
C ASN A 362 19.39 -19.82 17.15
N THR A 363 18.11 -19.74 17.49
CA THR A 363 17.57 -18.90 18.57
C THR A 363 17.36 -19.71 19.86
N GLU A 364 17.25 -21.04 19.77
CA GLU A 364 17.35 -22.00 20.88
C GLU A 364 18.80 -22.23 21.32
#